data_AF-A0A0J6VII8-F1
#
_entry.id   AF-A0A0J6VII8-F1
#
_cell.length_a   1.000
_cell.length_b   1.000
_cell.length_c   1.000
_cell.angle_alpha   90.00
_cell.angle_beta   90.00
_cell.angle_gamma   90.00
#
_symmetry.space_group_name_H-M   'P 1'
#
loop_
_entity.id
_entity.type
_entity.pdbx_description
1 polymer ?
#
loop_
_entity_poly.entity_id
_entity_poly.type
_entity_poly.pdbx_seq_one_letter_code
_entity_poly.pdbx_strand_id
1 'polypeptide(L)'
;MPPGSSALRATSWLRVAAVLGAAVVTLAAPSPPGVEARAAAIRTPHTVPVHPQPDRPTADMPAVSALVDGAIAARRLPGAVVLVGHDGRVVFRKAYGVRTLPGEPGVDGKPAAADPMTEDTVFDLASLTKVLATATAVMQLCERDAVRLDAPVQTYLPAFNPTHDPQRARVTLRMLLTHTSGEPGDVDLDDRWGLARADKAEGLRRALSAPLESAPGIGFRYSDINFLVLGALIETVTGESEDVYVQRHVFAPLSMTDSRYLPTQGPSARNTSLLARIAPTRHDEESERDPAANPHFGQLLRGVVDDPTARRMGGVAGHAGVFSTARDVGLFAQALLDRLAGRESAFPLSQATLQAMTAPAQPGHSPQQLVDAMRADRQRPLAATSSVDRLLAPRYPAIRGQNLRGLGWDIDTGYSVPRGAVFGVGSFGHTGFTGTSLWIDPASDTYVVVLSNAVHAPGSPPISRLAGQIATQVARALGVDGEGPRRP
;
A
#
# COMPACT_ATOMS: atom_id res chain seq x y z
N MET A 1 -51.74 60.25 -24.98
CA MET A 1 -50.82 61.38 -25.31
C MET A 1 -50.86 62.38 -24.15
N PRO A 2 -49.72 63.03 -23.86
CA PRO A 2 -49.21 63.38 -22.52
C PRO A 2 -49.48 64.86 -22.17
N PRO A 3 -48.75 65.60 -21.27
CA PRO A 3 -47.72 65.27 -20.24
C PRO A 3 -48.09 65.90 -18.85
N GLY A 4 -47.33 65.93 -17.75
CA GLY A 4 -45.98 65.53 -17.36
C GLY A 4 -45.59 66.16 -16.00
N SER A 5 -44.72 65.46 -15.26
CA SER A 5 -43.64 65.93 -14.35
C SER A 5 -43.86 66.77 -13.07
N SER A 6 -43.36 66.16 -11.97
CA SER A 6 -42.40 66.67 -10.96
C SER A 6 -42.89 67.37 -9.66
N ALA A 7 -42.51 66.81 -8.49
CA ALA A 7 -41.56 67.41 -7.51
C ALA A 7 -41.65 66.81 -6.07
N LEU A 8 -40.49 66.37 -5.57
CA LEU A 8 -39.86 66.60 -4.24
C LEU A 8 -40.54 66.21 -2.88
N ARG A 9 -39.89 65.21 -2.25
CA ARG A 9 -39.32 65.11 -0.87
C ARG A 9 -40.18 65.22 0.43
N ALA A 10 -40.03 64.12 1.20
CA ALA A 10 -39.86 63.97 2.67
C ALA A 10 -41.05 64.32 3.59
N THR A 11 -41.58 63.43 4.43
CA THR A 11 -40.98 62.89 5.67
C THR A 11 -41.90 61.84 6.34
N SER A 12 -41.37 61.11 7.33
CA SER A 12 -42.03 60.20 8.31
C SER A 12 -42.31 58.76 7.82
N TRP A 13 -42.01 57.66 8.51
CA TRP A 13 -42.07 57.32 9.94
C TRP A 13 -41.03 56.25 10.36
N LEU A 14 -40.62 56.28 11.64
CA LEU A 14 -39.92 55.22 12.35
C LEU A 14 -40.73 53.91 12.39
N ARG A 15 -40.07 52.76 12.16
CA ARG A 15 -40.33 51.50 12.89
C ARG A 15 -39.04 50.72 13.12
N VAL A 16 -38.71 50.56 14.39
CA VAL A 16 -37.71 49.64 14.95
C VAL A 16 -38.31 48.24 14.96
N ALA A 17 -37.56 47.24 14.51
CA ALA A 17 -37.81 45.83 14.84
C ALA A 17 -36.46 45.11 14.97
N ALA A 18 -36.12 44.77 16.22
CA ALA A 18 -35.00 43.93 16.58
C ALA A 18 -35.30 42.46 16.24
N VAL A 19 -34.33 41.75 15.66
CA VAL A 19 -34.35 40.30 15.55
C VAL A 19 -33.29 39.75 16.49
N LEU A 20 -33.76 39.21 17.62
CA LEU A 20 -32.97 38.41 18.55
C LEU A 20 -32.82 37.00 17.98
N GLY A 21 -31.58 36.53 17.87
CA GLY A 21 -31.24 35.16 17.51
C GLY A 21 -31.53 34.19 18.66
N ALA A 22 -32.20 33.08 18.35
CA ALA A 22 -32.29 31.93 19.24
C ALA A 22 -31.23 30.91 18.82
N ALA A 23 -30.19 30.78 19.64
CA ALA A 23 -29.25 29.67 19.57
C ALA A 23 -29.91 28.42 20.17
N VAL A 24 -30.06 27.37 19.35
CA VAL A 24 -30.38 26.03 19.85
C VAL A 24 -29.09 25.43 20.39
N VAL A 25 -28.98 25.33 21.71
CA VAL A 25 -27.92 24.57 22.39
C VAL A 25 -28.34 23.10 22.38
N THR A 26 -27.74 22.30 21.52
CA THR A 26 -27.73 20.83 21.67
C THR A 26 -26.68 20.47 22.71
N LEU A 27 -27.14 20.05 23.90
CA LEU A 27 -26.29 19.46 24.93
C LEU A 27 -25.79 18.09 24.43
N ALA A 28 -24.51 18.03 24.05
CA ALA A 28 -23.81 16.78 23.84
C ALA A 28 -23.62 16.06 25.19
N ALA A 29 -23.97 14.77 25.24
CA ALA A 29 -23.67 13.93 26.39
C ALA A 29 -22.14 13.78 26.55
N PRO A 30 -21.62 13.77 27.79
CA PRO A 30 -20.18 13.70 28.01
C PRO A 30 -19.63 12.32 27.63
N SER A 31 -18.59 12.31 26.79
CA SER A 31 -17.78 11.13 26.53
C SER A 31 -17.03 10.68 27.79
N PRO A 32 -16.77 9.38 27.98
CA PRO A 32 -16.04 8.89 29.15
C PRO A 32 -14.60 9.46 29.19
N PRO A 33 -14.09 9.85 30.37
CA PRO A 33 -12.77 10.45 30.49
C PRO A 33 -11.69 9.39 30.26
N GLY A 34 -10.82 9.57 29.25
CA GLY A 34 -9.65 8.71 29.08
C GLY A 34 -8.92 8.76 27.74
N VAL A 35 -9.50 9.33 26.68
CA VAL A 35 -8.91 9.25 25.32
C VAL A 35 -8.14 10.53 24.94
N GLU A 36 -8.62 11.73 25.33
CA GLU A 36 -8.02 12.99 24.88
C GLU A 36 -6.68 13.33 25.57
N ALA A 37 -6.45 12.86 26.79
CA ALA A 37 -5.28 13.24 27.58
C ALA A 37 -3.97 12.49 27.21
N ARG A 38 -4.03 11.48 26.32
CA ARG A 38 -2.85 10.70 25.89
C ARG A 38 -2.25 11.16 24.55
N ALA A 39 -2.88 12.10 23.85
CA ALA A 39 -2.44 12.59 22.53
C ALA A 39 -1.38 13.72 22.59
N ALA A 40 -1.14 14.31 23.76
CA ALA A 40 -0.32 15.51 23.92
C ALA A 40 1.10 15.23 24.45
N ALA A 41 1.95 14.58 23.63
CA ALA A 41 3.41 14.61 23.81
C ALA A 41 4.14 14.22 22.51
N ILE A 42 3.95 15.01 21.45
CA ILE A 42 4.72 14.86 20.21
C ILE A 42 6.12 15.43 20.47
N ARG A 43 7.09 14.57 20.80
CA ARG A 43 8.51 14.94 20.74
C ARG A 43 8.87 15.16 19.27
N THR A 44 9.51 16.30 19.00
CA THR A 44 10.09 16.64 17.70
C THR A 44 11.02 15.53 17.21
N PRO A 45 11.03 15.20 15.90
CA PRO A 45 11.94 14.18 15.38
C PRO A 45 13.39 14.64 15.56
N HIS A 46 14.23 13.78 16.13
CA HIS A 46 15.67 13.91 15.99
C HIS A 46 16.02 13.66 14.52
N THR A 47 16.56 14.67 13.83
CA THR A 47 17.11 14.52 12.48
C THR A 47 18.38 13.68 12.57
N VAL A 48 18.28 12.40 12.23
CA VAL A 48 19.44 11.55 11.95
C VAL A 48 19.96 11.92 10.56
N PRO A 49 21.25 12.24 10.39
CA PRO A 49 21.80 12.49 9.08
C PRO A 49 21.71 11.23 8.22
N VAL A 50 20.92 11.31 7.15
CA VAL A 50 20.96 10.35 6.05
C VAL A 50 22.37 10.44 5.45
N HIS A 51 23.14 9.36 5.47
CA HIS A 51 24.35 9.25 4.67
C HIS A 51 23.98 8.72 3.28
N PRO A 52 23.86 9.57 2.24
CA PRO A 52 23.99 9.08 0.88
C PRO A 52 25.46 8.68 0.70
N GLN A 53 25.76 7.39 0.82
CA GLN A 53 27.01 6.87 0.26
C GLN A 53 26.99 7.14 -1.26
N PRO A 54 28.07 7.66 -1.85
CA PRO A 54 28.10 7.95 -3.28
C PRO A 54 27.87 6.67 -4.10
N ASP A 55 27.04 6.77 -5.14
CA ASP A 55 26.79 5.73 -6.13
C ASP A 55 28.13 5.20 -6.68
N ARG A 56 28.56 4.01 -6.23
CA ARG A 56 29.52 3.20 -6.99
C ARG A 56 28.78 2.60 -8.19
N PRO A 57 29.50 2.27 -9.29
CA PRO A 57 28.86 1.64 -10.44
C PRO A 57 28.04 0.43 -9.99
N THR A 58 26.75 0.47 -10.33
CA THR A 58 25.80 -0.62 -10.13
C THR A 58 26.42 -1.91 -10.68
N ALA A 59 26.39 -2.98 -9.89
CA ALA A 59 26.83 -4.28 -10.37
C ALA A 59 25.96 -4.63 -11.58
N ASP A 60 26.57 -4.92 -12.74
CA ASP A 60 25.78 -5.34 -13.89
C ASP A 60 25.12 -6.69 -13.58
N MET A 61 23.79 -6.75 -13.67
CA MET A 61 23.00 -7.96 -13.49
C MET A 61 22.36 -8.33 -14.84
N PRO A 62 23.13 -8.83 -15.82
CA PRO A 62 22.64 -9.04 -17.19
C PRO A 62 21.47 -10.02 -17.25
N ALA A 63 21.43 -11.02 -16.36
CA ALA A 63 20.30 -11.95 -16.25
C ALA A 63 19.00 -11.26 -15.80
N VAL A 64 19.10 -10.26 -14.91
CA VAL A 64 17.95 -9.43 -14.50
C VAL A 64 17.50 -8.56 -15.69
N SER A 65 18.43 -7.89 -16.38
CA SER A 65 18.09 -7.10 -17.57
C SER A 65 17.42 -7.96 -18.65
N ALA A 66 17.97 -9.13 -18.96
CA ALA A 66 17.39 -10.04 -19.96
C ALA A 66 15.96 -10.48 -19.63
N LEU A 67 15.63 -10.68 -18.36
CA LEU A 67 14.27 -11.02 -17.92
C LEU A 67 13.29 -9.86 -18.16
N VAL A 68 13.68 -8.63 -17.80
CA VAL A 68 12.84 -7.45 -17.96
C VAL A 68 12.67 -7.10 -19.44
N ASP A 69 13.77 -7.06 -20.20
CA ASP A 69 13.76 -6.78 -21.64
C ASP A 69 12.96 -7.84 -22.41
N GLY A 70 13.10 -9.12 -22.04
CA GLY A 70 12.31 -10.20 -22.63
C GLY A 70 10.82 -10.07 -22.33
N ALA A 71 10.44 -9.62 -21.14
CA ALA A 71 9.05 -9.40 -20.78
C ALA A 71 8.43 -8.17 -21.49
N ILE A 72 9.23 -7.11 -21.71
CA ILE A 72 8.84 -5.95 -22.54
C ILE A 72 8.68 -6.38 -24.01
N ALA A 73 9.64 -7.12 -24.55
CA ALA A 73 9.58 -7.63 -25.93
C ALA A 73 8.36 -8.55 -26.15
N ALA A 74 7.99 -9.33 -25.14
CA ALA A 74 6.78 -10.16 -25.13
C ALA A 74 5.49 -9.38 -24.82
N ARG A 75 5.56 -8.04 -24.69
CA ARG A 75 4.43 -7.14 -24.37
C ARG A 75 3.67 -7.53 -23.09
N ARG A 76 4.39 -8.07 -22.10
CA ARG A 76 3.82 -8.41 -20.78
C ARG A 76 3.80 -7.23 -19.81
N LEU A 77 4.57 -6.19 -20.11
CA LEU A 77 4.56 -4.88 -19.47
C LEU A 77 5.20 -3.85 -20.41
N PRO A 78 4.85 -2.56 -20.32
CA PRO A 78 5.54 -1.50 -21.08
C PRO A 78 6.93 -1.17 -20.55
N GLY A 79 7.10 -1.12 -19.22
CA GLY A 79 8.36 -0.75 -18.59
C GLY A 79 8.38 -1.00 -17.08
N ALA A 80 9.58 -0.94 -16.51
CA ALA A 80 9.79 -1.15 -15.08
C ALA A 80 11.03 -0.41 -14.56
N VAL A 81 11.06 -0.19 -13.25
CA VAL A 81 12.28 0.14 -12.49
C VAL A 81 12.55 -1.01 -11.53
N VAL A 82 13.76 -1.56 -11.61
CA VAL A 82 14.25 -2.56 -10.65
C VAL A 82 15.31 -1.90 -9.78
N LEU A 83 15.19 -2.07 -8.47
CA LEU A 83 16.19 -1.63 -7.50
C LEU A 83 16.50 -2.78 -6.52
N VAL A 84 17.79 -3.00 -6.25
CA VAL A 84 18.28 -4.01 -5.31
C VAL A 84 19.16 -3.32 -4.29
N GLY A 85 18.85 -3.52 -3.02
CA GLY A 85 19.79 -3.23 -1.93
C GLY A 85 20.36 -4.51 -1.35
N HIS A 86 21.63 -4.45 -0.95
CA HIS A 86 22.38 -5.53 -0.34
C HIS A 86 23.48 -4.94 0.54
N ASP A 87 23.65 -5.45 1.76
CA ASP A 87 24.68 -5.02 2.71
C ASP A 87 24.72 -3.49 2.93
N GLY A 88 23.55 -2.91 3.20
CA GLY A 88 23.42 -1.47 3.47
C GLY A 88 23.55 -0.56 2.24
N ARG A 89 23.58 -1.10 1.01
CA ARG A 89 23.87 -0.34 -0.22
C ARG A 89 22.92 -0.70 -1.35
N VAL A 90 22.60 0.27 -2.20
CA VAL A 90 21.98 -0.02 -3.50
C VAL A 90 23.05 -0.57 -4.45
N VAL A 91 22.91 -1.84 -4.83
CA VAL A 91 23.86 -2.55 -5.70
C VAL A 91 23.38 -2.65 -7.14
N PHE A 92 22.07 -2.49 -7.38
CA PHE A 92 21.49 -2.44 -8.72
C PHE A 92 20.33 -1.46 -8.76
N ARG A 93 20.28 -0.62 -9.79
CA ARG A 93 19.16 0.26 -10.10
C ARG A 93 19.14 0.46 -11.61
N LYS A 94 18.00 0.20 -12.24
CA LYS A 94 17.85 0.40 -13.69
C LYS A 94 16.39 0.58 -14.07
N ALA A 95 16.15 1.52 -14.99
CA ALA A 95 14.88 1.73 -15.66
C ALA A 95 14.87 1.03 -17.02
N TYR A 96 13.72 0.49 -17.40
CA TYR A 96 13.52 -0.29 -18.63
C TYR A 96 12.23 0.13 -19.33
N GLY A 97 12.26 0.11 -20.66
CA GLY A 97 11.08 0.34 -21.50
C GLY A 97 10.52 1.75 -21.37
N VAL A 98 9.19 1.85 -21.39
CA VAL A 98 8.47 3.12 -21.44
C VAL A 98 7.49 3.26 -20.27
N ARG A 99 7.37 4.47 -19.72
CA ARG A 99 6.34 4.76 -18.71
C ARG A 99 4.99 5.07 -19.35
N THR A 100 4.99 5.64 -20.56
CA THR A 100 3.78 5.98 -21.32
C THR A 100 3.88 5.31 -22.69
N LEU A 101 2.85 4.56 -23.10
CA LEU A 101 2.79 3.96 -24.44
C LEU A 101 2.64 5.03 -25.53
N PRO A 102 3.15 4.80 -26.74
CA PRO A 102 2.91 5.70 -27.86
C PRO A 102 1.42 5.81 -28.18
N GLY A 103 0.95 7.03 -28.47
CA GLY A 103 -0.44 7.34 -28.79
C GLY A 103 -1.32 7.69 -27.58
N GLU A 104 -0.89 7.32 -26.38
CA GLU A 104 -1.59 7.67 -25.14
C GLU A 104 -1.57 9.19 -24.87
N PRO A 105 -2.57 9.76 -24.19
CA PRO A 105 -2.53 11.15 -23.75
C PRO A 105 -1.29 11.45 -22.88
N GLY A 106 -0.44 12.35 -23.37
CA GLY A 106 0.65 12.95 -22.62
C GLY A 106 0.16 13.94 -21.56
N VAL A 107 1.09 14.52 -20.79
CA VAL A 107 0.76 15.50 -19.74
C VAL A 107 0.08 16.76 -20.30
N ASP A 108 0.38 17.12 -21.55
CA ASP A 108 -0.22 18.24 -22.26
C ASP A 108 -1.53 17.88 -22.99
N GLY A 109 -2.02 16.64 -22.80
CA GLY A 109 -3.21 16.11 -23.46
C GLY A 109 -3.01 15.70 -24.92
N LYS A 110 -1.81 15.86 -25.48
CA LYS A 110 -1.50 15.43 -26.85
C LYS A 110 -1.00 13.98 -26.85
N PRO A 111 -1.17 13.23 -27.96
CA PRO A 111 -0.62 11.88 -28.05
C PRO A 111 0.89 11.85 -27.79
N ALA A 112 1.32 11.04 -26.84
CA ALA A 112 2.73 10.86 -26.50
C ALA A 112 3.44 10.06 -27.60
N ALA A 113 4.69 10.41 -27.88
CA ALA A 113 5.56 9.65 -28.80
C ALA A 113 6.08 8.32 -28.20
N ALA A 114 5.69 8.02 -26.94
CA ALA A 114 6.28 7.12 -25.96
C ALA A 114 7.28 7.83 -25.03
N ASP A 115 6.93 7.92 -23.75
CA ASP A 115 7.80 8.51 -22.73
C ASP A 115 8.72 7.42 -22.16
N PRO A 116 10.06 7.60 -22.19
CA PRO A 116 10.98 6.61 -21.67
C PRO A 116 10.78 6.44 -20.15
N MET A 117 10.92 5.22 -19.67
CA MET A 117 10.99 4.95 -18.23
C MET A 117 12.29 5.56 -17.67
N THR A 118 12.20 6.25 -16.53
CA THR A 118 13.38 6.75 -15.80
C THR A 118 13.37 6.25 -14.37
N GLU A 119 14.52 6.24 -13.70
CA GLU A 119 14.65 5.64 -12.37
C GLU A 119 13.89 6.40 -11.26
N ASP A 120 13.51 7.65 -11.53
CA ASP A 120 12.73 8.52 -10.67
C ASP A 120 11.23 8.51 -11.00
N THR A 121 10.79 7.58 -11.87
CA THR A 121 9.37 7.38 -12.19
C THR A 121 8.59 7.07 -10.92
N VAL A 122 7.46 7.74 -10.78
CA VAL A 122 6.51 7.55 -9.69
C VAL A 122 5.42 6.57 -10.15
N PHE A 123 5.19 5.51 -9.38
CA PHE A 123 4.22 4.46 -9.67
C PHE A 123 3.09 4.49 -8.65
N ASP A 124 1.87 4.14 -9.09
CA ASP A 124 0.84 3.68 -8.17
C ASP A 124 1.29 2.35 -7.55
N LEU A 125 1.44 2.33 -6.24
CA LEU A 125 1.93 1.17 -5.51
C LEU A 125 0.85 0.12 -5.25
N ALA A 126 -0.42 0.41 -5.50
CA ALA A 126 -1.55 -0.45 -5.18
C ALA A 126 -1.41 -1.03 -3.77
N SER A 127 -1.47 -2.35 -3.61
CA SER A 127 -1.43 -3.03 -2.32
C SER A 127 -0.11 -2.99 -1.55
N LEU A 128 1.00 -2.49 -2.12
CA LEU A 128 2.17 -2.15 -1.29
C LEU A 128 1.83 -1.04 -0.27
N THR A 129 0.78 -0.24 -0.51
CA THR A 129 0.21 0.72 0.44
C THR A 129 -0.01 0.09 1.82
N LYS A 130 -0.53 -1.15 1.87
CA LYS A 130 -0.83 -1.87 3.10
C LYS A 130 0.36 -1.94 4.05
N VAL A 131 1.53 -2.30 3.54
CA VAL A 131 2.73 -2.52 4.36
C VAL A 131 3.54 -1.24 4.56
N LEU A 132 3.62 -0.40 3.53
CA LEU A 132 4.41 0.84 3.57
C LEU A 132 3.72 1.94 4.38
N ALA A 133 2.39 1.96 4.44
CA ALA A 133 1.61 2.98 5.11
C ALA A 133 0.83 2.41 6.30
N THR A 134 -0.28 1.72 6.03
CA THR A 134 -1.32 1.43 7.03
C THR A 134 -0.85 0.49 8.13
N ALA A 135 -0.20 -0.63 7.80
CA ALA A 135 0.31 -1.56 8.82
C ALA A 135 1.39 -0.88 9.68
N THR A 136 2.28 -0.10 9.08
CA THR A 136 3.31 0.65 9.82
C THR A 136 2.67 1.66 10.76
N ALA A 137 1.67 2.42 10.30
CA ALA A 137 0.93 3.38 11.11
C ALA A 137 0.16 2.72 12.26
N VAL A 138 -0.54 1.60 12.02
CA VAL A 138 -1.23 0.84 13.08
C VAL A 138 -0.24 0.36 14.14
N MET A 139 0.93 -0.12 13.73
CA MET A 139 1.94 -0.59 14.67
C MET A 139 2.58 0.55 15.47
N GLN A 140 2.65 1.78 14.94
CA GLN A 140 3.01 2.95 15.74
C GLN A 140 1.97 3.24 16.83
N LEU A 141 0.68 3.04 16.53
CA LEU A 141 -0.39 3.18 17.52
C LEU A 141 -0.32 2.07 18.58
N CYS A 142 0.12 0.86 18.20
CA CYS A 142 0.41 -0.21 19.17
C CYS A 142 1.57 0.14 20.10
N GLU A 143 2.69 0.66 19.59
CA GLU A 143 3.85 1.06 20.42
C GLU A 143 3.51 2.15 21.45
N ARG A 144 2.49 2.96 21.16
CA ARG A 144 2.02 4.04 22.02
C ARG A 144 0.88 3.61 22.95
N ASP A 145 0.58 2.32 23.03
CA ASP A 145 -0.54 1.75 23.77
C ASP A 145 -1.91 2.40 23.41
N ALA A 146 -2.03 2.99 22.22
CA ALA A 146 -3.26 3.61 21.75
C ALA A 146 -4.25 2.55 21.23
N VAL A 147 -3.74 1.46 20.66
CA VAL A 147 -4.52 0.30 20.23
C VAL A 147 -3.80 -1.00 20.58
N ARG A 148 -4.53 -2.11 20.76
CA ARG A 148 -3.95 -3.42 21.05
C ARG A 148 -4.30 -4.43 19.96
N LEU A 149 -3.31 -5.22 19.54
CA LEU A 149 -3.45 -6.24 18.49
C LEU A 149 -4.60 -7.21 18.73
N ASP A 150 -4.74 -7.69 19.96
CA ASP A 150 -5.73 -8.71 20.33
C ASP A 150 -7.03 -8.12 20.89
N ALA A 151 -7.19 -6.79 20.84
CA ALA A 151 -8.47 -6.17 21.17
C ALA A 151 -9.46 -6.34 20.00
N PRO A 152 -10.75 -6.56 20.29
CA PRO A 152 -11.79 -6.53 19.27
C PRO A 152 -11.80 -5.20 18.50
N VAL A 153 -11.98 -5.25 17.19
CA VAL A 153 -12.04 -4.05 16.33
C VAL A 153 -13.15 -3.10 16.81
N GLN A 154 -14.30 -3.65 17.20
CA GLN A 154 -15.45 -2.89 17.70
C GLN A 154 -15.18 -2.07 18.97
N THR A 155 -14.09 -2.35 19.69
CA THR A 155 -13.64 -1.53 20.83
C THR A 155 -13.26 -0.12 20.39
N TYR A 156 -12.68 0.03 19.20
CA TYR A 156 -12.25 1.31 18.66
C TYR A 156 -13.22 1.86 17.62
N LEU A 157 -13.88 0.96 16.88
CA LEU A 157 -14.81 1.29 15.82
C LEU A 157 -16.17 0.63 16.10
N PRO A 158 -17.06 1.20 16.93
CA PRO A 158 -18.35 0.58 17.24
C PRO A 158 -19.21 0.29 16.00
N ALA A 159 -19.05 1.09 14.94
CA ALA A 159 -19.69 0.84 13.64
C ALA A 159 -19.20 -0.44 12.93
N PHE A 160 -18.10 -1.04 13.37
CA PHE A 160 -17.64 -2.38 13.01
C PHE A 160 -18.46 -3.49 13.70
N ASN A 161 -19.60 -3.23 14.35
CA ASN A 161 -20.55 -4.30 14.63
C ASN A 161 -21.98 -3.78 14.84
N PRO A 162 -22.60 -3.14 13.84
CA PRO A 162 -23.83 -2.39 14.05
C PRO A 162 -25.02 -3.30 14.39
N THR A 163 -24.96 -4.58 13.98
CA THR A 163 -25.98 -5.59 14.24
C THR A 163 -25.67 -6.49 15.44
N HIS A 164 -24.58 -6.22 16.18
CA HIS A 164 -24.13 -7.03 17.32
C HIS A 164 -23.91 -8.52 16.97
N ASP A 165 -23.33 -8.80 15.80
CA ASP A 165 -22.97 -10.16 15.39
C ASP A 165 -21.89 -10.74 16.34
N PRO A 166 -22.15 -11.88 17.00
CA PRO A 166 -21.20 -12.50 17.93
C PRO A 166 -19.92 -13.01 17.23
N GLN A 167 -19.95 -13.35 15.95
CA GLN A 167 -18.73 -13.68 15.20
C GLN A 167 -17.90 -12.43 14.99
N ARG A 168 -18.52 -11.34 14.54
CA ARG A 168 -17.78 -10.12 14.24
C ARG A 168 -17.22 -9.42 15.47
N ALA A 169 -17.88 -9.58 16.62
CA ALA A 169 -17.36 -9.17 17.92
C ALA A 169 -16.02 -9.83 18.30
N ARG A 170 -15.63 -10.94 17.64
CA ARG A 170 -14.36 -11.66 17.87
C ARG A 170 -13.23 -11.22 16.93
N VAL A 171 -13.50 -10.43 15.90
CA VAL A 171 -12.45 -9.97 14.98
C VAL A 171 -11.55 -8.97 15.72
N THR A 172 -10.23 -9.20 15.63
CA THR A 172 -9.20 -8.38 16.28
C THR A 172 -8.33 -7.64 15.27
N LEU A 173 -7.58 -6.63 15.71
CA LEU A 173 -6.63 -5.91 14.84
C LEU A 173 -5.56 -6.84 14.25
N ARG A 174 -5.10 -7.83 15.03
CA ARG A 174 -4.21 -8.89 14.55
C ARG A 174 -4.80 -9.61 13.35
N MET A 175 -6.07 -10.02 13.46
CA MET A 175 -6.76 -10.73 12.37
C MET A 175 -6.91 -9.89 11.11
N LEU A 176 -7.11 -8.58 11.22
CA LEU A 176 -7.11 -7.67 10.07
C LEU A 176 -5.72 -7.64 9.41
N LEU A 177 -4.67 -7.39 10.20
CA LEU A 177 -3.28 -7.30 9.73
C LEU A 177 -2.76 -8.61 9.10
N THR A 178 -3.27 -9.77 9.56
CA THR A 178 -2.85 -11.09 9.08
C THR A 178 -3.79 -11.69 8.05
N HIS A 179 -4.83 -10.97 7.62
CA HIS A 179 -5.82 -11.46 6.66
C HIS A 179 -6.54 -12.75 7.12
N THR A 180 -6.91 -12.80 8.39
CA THR A 180 -7.62 -13.93 9.01
C THR A 180 -8.89 -13.49 9.74
N SER A 181 -9.47 -12.36 9.38
CA SER A 181 -10.70 -11.80 9.96
C SER A 181 -11.97 -12.55 9.53
N GLY A 182 -11.94 -13.12 8.33
CA GLY A 182 -13.12 -13.66 7.66
C GLY A 182 -13.89 -12.64 6.82
N GLU A 183 -13.41 -11.39 6.73
CA GLU A 183 -13.98 -10.37 5.86
C GLU A 183 -13.91 -10.78 4.37
N PRO A 184 -14.85 -10.30 3.52
CA PRO A 184 -14.79 -10.52 2.09
C PRO A 184 -13.57 -9.86 1.45
N GLY A 185 -13.30 -10.23 0.19
CA GLY A 185 -12.16 -9.73 -0.57
C GLY A 185 -12.15 -8.21 -0.72
N ASP A 186 -13.30 -7.61 -1.01
CA ASP A 186 -13.48 -6.16 -1.14
C ASP A 186 -14.95 -5.78 -0.86
N VAL A 187 -15.26 -4.48 -0.84
CA VAL A 187 -16.63 -3.99 -0.76
C VAL A 187 -17.39 -4.23 -2.07
N ASP A 188 -18.72 -4.21 -1.98
CA ASP A 188 -19.59 -4.29 -3.16
C ASP A 188 -19.43 -3.03 -4.04
N LEU A 189 -19.18 -3.25 -5.34
CA LEU A 189 -18.96 -2.24 -6.37
C LEU A 189 -20.04 -2.27 -7.47
N ASP A 190 -21.07 -3.10 -7.34
CA ASP A 190 -22.07 -3.34 -8.40
C ASP A 190 -22.97 -2.12 -8.65
N ASP A 191 -23.13 -1.23 -7.67
CA ASP A 191 -23.90 0.00 -7.81
C ASP A 191 -23.05 1.21 -8.20
N ARG A 192 -23.71 2.37 -8.36
CA ARG A 192 -23.09 3.61 -8.84
C ARG A 192 -22.39 4.43 -7.76
N TRP A 193 -22.28 3.93 -6.53
CA TRP A 193 -21.64 4.68 -5.44
C TRP A 193 -20.22 5.09 -5.82
N GLY A 194 -19.84 6.33 -5.51
CA GLY A 194 -18.48 6.81 -5.69
C GLY A 194 -18.06 7.12 -7.14
N LEU A 195 -18.81 6.66 -8.16
CA LEU A 195 -18.45 6.84 -9.57
C LEU A 195 -18.50 8.30 -10.02
N ALA A 196 -19.59 9.00 -9.69
CA ALA A 196 -19.76 10.40 -10.09
C ALA A 196 -19.09 11.40 -9.13
N ARG A 197 -19.00 11.03 -7.86
CA ARG A 197 -18.36 11.81 -6.81
C ARG A 197 -17.88 10.86 -5.73
N ALA A 198 -16.62 10.99 -5.35
CA ALA A 198 -16.06 10.25 -4.25
C ALA A 198 -16.90 10.39 -2.97
N ASP A 199 -17.11 9.27 -2.28
CA ASP A 199 -17.88 9.20 -1.05
C ASP A 199 -17.26 8.18 -0.09
N LYS A 200 -16.23 8.64 0.63
CA LYS A 200 -15.51 7.84 1.62
C LYS A 200 -16.42 7.29 2.72
N ALA A 201 -17.44 8.05 3.14
CA ALA A 201 -18.30 7.66 4.25
C ALA A 201 -19.10 6.40 3.92
N GLU A 202 -19.63 6.31 2.71
CA GLU A 202 -20.36 5.13 2.25
C GLU A 202 -19.41 3.92 2.02
N GLY A 203 -18.20 4.13 1.50
CA GLY A 203 -17.20 3.06 1.40
C GLY A 203 -16.81 2.48 2.77
N LEU A 204 -16.60 3.36 3.75
CA LEU A 204 -16.36 2.94 5.13
C LEU A 204 -17.58 2.24 5.73
N ARG A 205 -18.81 2.72 5.47
CA ARG A 205 -20.02 2.04 5.93
C ARG A 205 -20.08 0.61 5.38
N ARG A 206 -19.80 0.39 4.09
CA ARG A 206 -19.76 -0.94 3.46
C ARG A 206 -18.71 -1.83 4.09
N ALA A 207 -17.46 -1.37 4.19
CA ALA A 207 -16.37 -2.12 4.80
C ALA A 207 -16.65 -2.45 6.27
N LEU A 208 -17.18 -1.48 7.02
CA LEU A 208 -17.52 -1.65 8.42
C LEU A 208 -18.77 -2.48 8.63
N SER A 209 -19.57 -2.85 7.63
CA SER A 209 -20.80 -3.65 7.83
C SER A 209 -20.88 -4.89 6.94
N ALA A 210 -19.80 -5.26 6.26
CA ALA A 210 -19.77 -6.42 5.39
C ALA A 210 -20.02 -7.71 6.19
N PRO A 211 -20.83 -8.65 5.67
CA PRO A 211 -21.00 -9.95 6.31
C PRO A 211 -19.70 -10.77 6.18
N LEU A 212 -19.31 -11.44 7.27
CA LEU A 212 -18.16 -12.33 7.24
C LEU A 212 -18.41 -13.53 6.32
N GLU A 213 -17.44 -13.89 5.50
CA GLU A 213 -17.45 -15.08 4.63
C GLU A 213 -16.94 -16.34 5.34
N SER A 214 -16.29 -16.18 6.50
CA SER A 214 -15.82 -17.29 7.33
C SER A 214 -15.67 -16.88 8.79
N ALA A 215 -15.60 -17.86 9.69
CA ALA A 215 -15.40 -17.56 11.10
C ALA A 215 -14.00 -16.93 11.34
N PRO A 216 -13.89 -15.92 12.22
CA PRO A 216 -12.62 -15.23 12.47
C PRO A 216 -11.54 -16.19 13.00
N GLY A 217 -10.33 -16.02 12.47
CA GLY A 217 -9.13 -16.76 12.85
C GLY A 217 -9.00 -18.17 12.26
N ILE A 218 -9.95 -18.66 11.47
CA ILE A 218 -9.93 -20.03 10.94
C ILE A 218 -8.98 -20.20 9.74
N GLY A 219 -8.77 -19.16 8.95
CA GLY A 219 -7.95 -19.27 7.75
C GLY A 219 -7.55 -17.93 7.16
N PHE A 220 -6.57 -17.99 6.27
CA PHE A 220 -6.10 -16.84 5.51
C PHE A 220 -6.99 -16.59 4.27
N ARG A 221 -7.45 -15.35 4.13
CA ARG A 221 -8.14 -14.82 2.95
C ARG A 221 -7.69 -13.38 2.73
N TYR A 222 -7.06 -13.12 1.60
CA TYR A 222 -6.69 -11.77 1.22
C TYR A 222 -7.94 -10.89 1.13
N SER A 223 -7.92 -9.74 1.81
CA SER A 223 -9.08 -8.86 1.98
C SER A 223 -8.64 -7.41 2.08
N ASP A 224 -9.15 -6.59 1.18
CA ASP A 224 -8.95 -5.14 1.16
C ASP A 224 -9.77 -4.46 2.27
N ILE A 225 -10.95 -5.00 2.60
CA ILE A 225 -11.77 -4.55 3.73
C ILE A 225 -10.97 -4.51 5.03
N ASN A 226 -10.10 -5.49 5.27
CA ASN A 226 -9.26 -5.47 6.47
C ASN A 226 -8.46 -4.17 6.60
N PHE A 227 -7.88 -3.70 5.49
CA PHE A 227 -7.06 -2.51 5.48
C PHE A 227 -7.87 -1.22 5.35
N LEU A 228 -9.08 -1.26 4.78
CA LEU A 228 -10.05 -0.16 4.90
C LEU A 228 -10.42 0.10 6.36
N VAL A 229 -10.69 -0.96 7.13
CA VAL A 229 -11.01 -0.88 8.56
C VAL A 229 -9.81 -0.39 9.36
N LEU A 230 -8.59 -0.83 9.04
CA LEU A 230 -7.37 -0.32 9.67
C LEU A 230 -7.09 1.16 9.34
N GLY A 231 -7.40 1.61 8.11
CA GLY A 231 -7.36 3.03 7.75
C GLY A 231 -8.33 3.84 8.61
N ALA A 232 -9.58 3.38 8.73
CA ALA A 232 -10.59 4.02 9.60
C ALA A 232 -10.17 4.06 11.08
N LEU A 233 -9.48 3.01 11.56
CA LEU A 233 -8.91 2.97 12.91
C LEU A 233 -7.88 4.08 13.10
N ILE A 234 -6.96 4.27 12.16
CA ILE A 234 -5.95 5.34 12.22
C ILE A 234 -6.66 6.69 12.33
N GLU A 235 -7.64 6.96 11.47
CA GLU A 235 -8.35 8.23 11.46
C GLU A 235 -9.13 8.48 12.76
N THR A 236 -9.78 7.44 13.28
CA THR A 236 -10.57 7.52 14.52
C THR A 236 -9.70 7.77 15.74
N VAL A 237 -8.56 7.06 15.84
CA VAL A 237 -7.68 7.12 17.02
C VAL A 237 -6.84 8.40 17.02
N THR A 238 -6.46 8.89 15.84
CA THR A 238 -5.52 10.03 15.73
C THR A 238 -6.22 11.36 15.47
N GLY A 239 -7.44 11.35 14.91
CA GLY A 239 -8.11 12.55 14.42
C GLY A 239 -7.50 13.14 13.13
N GLU A 240 -6.48 12.50 12.56
CA GLU A 240 -5.86 12.89 11.28
C GLU A 240 -6.37 11.97 10.17
N SER A 241 -6.51 12.50 8.95
CA SER A 241 -6.70 11.63 7.78
C SER A 241 -5.48 10.74 7.57
N GLU A 242 -5.69 9.53 7.06
CA GLU A 242 -4.64 8.52 6.94
C GLU A 242 -3.44 9.03 6.12
N ASP A 243 -3.69 9.75 5.03
CA ASP A 243 -2.65 10.34 4.18
C ASP A 243 -1.77 11.35 4.93
N VAL A 244 -2.37 12.19 5.77
CA VAL A 244 -1.67 13.18 6.59
C VAL A 244 -0.83 12.49 7.66
N TYR A 245 -1.42 11.54 8.37
CA TYR A 245 -0.73 10.79 9.41
C TYR A 245 0.48 10.03 8.82
N VAL A 246 0.27 9.27 7.74
CA VAL A 246 1.32 8.46 7.09
C VAL A 246 2.43 9.35 6.53
N GLN A 247 2.09 10.46 5.85
CA GLN A 247 3.09 11.37 5.32
C GLN A 247 3.98 11.92 6.44
N ARG A 248 3.39 12.29 7.59
CA ARG A 248 4.07 12.93 8.71
C ARG A 248 4.88 11.96 9.58
N HIS A 249 4.33 10.78 9.86
CA HIS A 249 4.89 9.86 10.85
C HIS A 249 5.59 8.64 10.25
N VAL A 250 5.41 8.38 8.95
CA VAL A 250 6.03 7.24 8.27
C VAL A 250 6.99 7.70 7.17
N PHE A 251 6.51 8.43 6.17
CA PHE A 251 7.32 8.78 4.99
C PHE A 251 8.33 9.89 5.25
N ALA A 252 7.94 10.98 5.94
CA ALA A 252 8.85 12.08 6.23
C ALA A 252 10.07 11.67 7.09
N PRO A 253 9.93 10.89 8.19
CA PRO A 253 11.08 10.41 8.97
C PRO A 253 12.05 9.55 8.14
N LEU A 254 11.54 8.82 7.14
CA LEU A 254 12.34 8.00 6.23
C LEU A 254 12.90 8.77 5.02
N SER A 255 12.65 10.07 4.93
CA SER A 255 13.02 10.90 3.77
C SER A 255 12.44 10.40 2.43
N MET A 256 11.27 9.76 2.47
CA MET A 256 10.53 9.30 1.29
C MET A 256 9.76 10.48 0.66
N THR A 257 10.49 11.40 0.04
CA THR A 257 9.96 12.69 -0.43
C THR A 257 9.07 12.60 -1.67
N ASP A 258 9.17 11.54 -2.44
CA ASP A 258 8.33 11.28 -3.61
C ASP A 258 7.18 10.30 -3.30
N SER A 259 6.98 9.95 -2.01
CA SER A 259 5.95 9.01 -1.57
C SER A 259 4.77 9.73 -0.94
N ARG A 260 3.56 9.50 -1.48
CA ARG A 260 2.33 10.13 -0.99
C ARG A 260 1.07 9.50 -1.56
N TYR A 261 -0.04 9.72 -0.87
CA TYR A 261 -1.37 9.65 -1.47
C TYR A 261 -1.61 10.89 -2.36
N LEU A 262 -2.56 10.77 -3.29
CA LEU A 262 -3.07 11.89 -4.09
C LEU A 262 -1.99 12.77 -4.73
N PRO A 263 -1.03 12.22 -5.50
CA PRO A 263 0.14 12.95 -5.99
C PRO A 263 -0.20 14.11 -6.94
N THR A 264 -1.44 14.18 -7.43
CA THR A 264 -1.94 15.19 -8.36
C THR A 264 -3.03 16.07 -7.74
N GLN A 265 -3.23 16.03 -6.42
CA GLN A 265 -4.23 16.84 -5.71
C GLN A 265 -3.57 17.77 -4.67
N GLY A 266 -4.39 18.64 -4.06
CA GLY A 266 -3.97 19.53 -2.99
C GLY A 266 -2.77 20.42 -3.41
N PRO A 267 -1.73 20.56 -2.58
CA PRO A 267 -0.54 21.35 -2.91
C PRO A 267 0.19 20.89 -4.18
N SER A 268 0.00 19.65 -4.62
CA SER A 268 0.67 19.07 -5.80
C SER A 268 -0.14 19.18 -7.08
N ALA A 269 -1.39 19.68 -7.03
CA ALA A 269 -2.28 19.74 -8.18
C ALA A 269 -1.74 20.53 -9.37
N ARG A 270 -0.82 21.47 -9.13
CA ARG A 270 -0.18 22.29 -10.18
C ARG A 270 1.25 21.85 -10.50
N ASN A 271 1.73 20.75 -9.89
CA ASN A 271 3.08 20.27 -10.10
C ASN A 271 3.17 19.42 -11.37
N THR A 272 3.28 20.09 -12.52
CA THR A 272 3.42 19.43 -13.82
C THR A 272 4.69 18.59 -13.93
N SER A 273 5.75 18.96 -13.21
CA SER A 273 6.99 18.17 -13.17
C SER A 273 6.81 16.82 -12.47
N LEU A 274 6.01 16.77 -11.40
CA LEU A 274 5.63 15.51 -10.75
C LEU A 274 4.72 14.69 -11.66
N LEU A 275 3.70 15.31 -12.26
CA LEU A 275 2.79 14.62 -13.17
C LEU A 275 3.52 13.95 -14.35
N ALA A 276 4.54 14.62 -14.91
CA ALA A 276 5.39 14.07 -15.96
C ALA A 276 6.20 12.83 -15.54
N ARG A 277 6.52 12.70 -14.25
CA ARG A 277 7.24 11.55 -13.68
C ARG A 277 6.32 10.39 -13.33
N ILE A 278 5.01 10.61 -13.20
CA ILE A 278 4.06 9.54 -12.85
C ILE A 278 3.80 8.66 -14.07
N ALA A 279 4.00 7.35 -13.91
CA ALA A 279 3.58 6.36 -14.89
C ALA A 279 2.05 6.21 -14.86
N PRO A 280 1.34 6.30 -16.01
CA PRO A 280 -0.05 5.87 -16.09
C PRO A 280 -0.23 4.38 -15.75
N THR A 281 -1.40 4.03 -15.21
CA THR A 281 -1.76 2.63 -14.91
C THR A 281 -2.58 2.02 -16.03
N ARG A 282 -3.80 2.46 -16.32
CA ARG A 282 -4.63 1.96 -17.44
C ARG A 282 -5.76 2.94 -17.72
N HIS A 283 -6.52 2.68 -18.77
CA HIS A 283 -7.81 3.34 -18.93
C HIS A 283 -8.79 2.83 -17.88
N ASP A 284 -9.64 3.74 -17.40
CA ASP A 284 -10.72 3.37 -16.50
C ASP A 284 -11.77 2.51 -17.21
N GLU A 285 -11.79 1.23 -16.88
CA GLU A 285 -12.73 0.25 -17.43
C GLU A 285 -13.88 -0.06 -16.46
N GLU A 286 -14.00 0.67 -15.36
CA GLU A 286 -15.04 0.46 -14.37
C GLU A 286 -16.42 0.78 -14.95
N SER A 287 -17.38 -0.14 -14.73
CA SER A 287 -18.70 -0.11 -15.37
C SER A 287 -18.68 -0.37 -16.88
N GLU A 288 -17.78 -1.22 -17.40
CA GLU A 288 -17.74 -1.63 -18.82
C GLU A 288 -19.10 -2.05 -19.41
N ARG A 289 -19.98 -2.66 -18.60
CA ARG A 289 -21.34 -3.06 -19.01
C ARG A 289 -22.34 -1.90 -19.11
N ASP A 290 -22.08 -0.77 -18.45
CA ASP A 290 -22.85 0.48 -18.51
C ASP A 290 -21.91 1.69 -18.40
N PRO A 291 -21.14 2.03 -19.46
CA PRO A 291 -20.15 3.11 -19.41
C PRO A 291 -20.74 4.47 -19.03
N ALA A 292 -22.04 4.70 -19.29
CA ALA A 292 -22.73 5.94 -18.94
C ALA A 292 -22.90 6.12 -17.41
N ALA A 293 -22.75 5.06 -16.62
CA ALA A 293 -22.75 5.13 -15.16
C ALA A 293 -21.46 5.74 -14.59
N ASN A 294 -20.34 5.63 -15.32
CA ASN A 294 -19.04 6.11 -14.89
C ASN A 294 -18.60 7.32 -15.75
N PRO A 295 -18.65 8.55 -15.23
CA PRO A 295 -18.22 9.74 -15.99
C PRO A 295 -16.70 9.75 -16.28
N HIS A 296 -15.93 8.87 -15.65
CA HIS A 296 -14.50 8.70 -15.86
C HIS A 296 -14.15 7.54 -16.79
N PHE A 297 -15.15 6.79 -17.30
CA PHE A 297 -14.90 5.65 -18.19
C PHE A 297 -14.03 6.03 -19.38
N GLY A 298 -13.01 5.21 -19.64
CA GLY A 298 -12.05 5.41 -20.72
C GLY A 298 -11.05 6.54 -20.47
N GLN A 299 -11.01 7.17 -19.29
CA GLN A 299 -9.94 8.11 -18.95
C GLN A 299 -8.67 7.36 -18.58
N LEU A 300 -7.52 7.81 -19.10
CA LEU A 300 -6.23 7.26 -18.70
C LEU A 300 -5.91 7.64 -17.25
N LEU A 301 -5.76 6.65 -16.39
CA LEU A 301 -5.40 6.85 -14.99
C LEU A 301 -3.92 7.20 -14.87
N ARG A 302 -3.65 8.46 -14.53
CA ARG A 302 -2.29 8.97 -14.27
C ARG A 302 -2.31 9.84 -13.02
N GLY A 303 -1.66 9.38 -11.96
CA GLY A 303 -1.67 10.05 -10.66
C GLY A 303 -3.04 10.01 -9.96
N VAL A 304 -3.91 9.12 -10.41
CA VAL A 304 -5.17 8.69 -9.79
C VAL A 304 -4.97 7.21 -9.49
N VAL A 305 -5.30 6.79 -8.27
CA VAL A 305 -5.14 5.38 -7.85
C VAL A 305 -5.91 4.46 -8.78
N ASP A 306 -5.38 3.29 -9.14
CA ASP A 306 -6.00 2.30 -10.03
C ASP A 306 -7.18 1.59 -9.36
N ASP A 307 -7.04 1.32 -8.06
CA ASP A 307 -7.99 0.57 -7.27
C ASP A 307 -9.38 1.25 -7.23
N PRO A 308 -10.44 0.59 -7.73
CA PRO A 308 -11.78 1.17 -7.82
C PRO A 308 -12.34 1.62 -6.47
N THR A 309 -12.18 0.80 -5.43
CA THR A 309 -12.66 1.10 -4.09
C THR A 309 -11.98 2.33 -3.52
N ALA A 310 -10.64 2.42 -3.63
CA ALA A 310 -9.88 3.59 -3.21
C ALA A 310 -10.29 4.83 -4.01
N ARG A 311 -10.48 4.74 -5.34
CA ARG A 311 -10.96 5.87 -6.16
C ARG A 311 -12.34 6.36 -5.73
N ARG A 312 -13.31 5.45 -5.55
CA ARG A 312 -14.67 5.76 -5.08
C ARG A 312 -14.67 6.38 -3.68
N MET A 313 -13.65 6.10 -2.87
CA MET A 313 -13.42 6.73 -1.56
C MET A 313 -12.62 8.04 -1.60
N GLY A 314 -12.22 8.51 -2.78
CA GLY A 314 -11.49 9.78 -2.95
C GLY A 314 -9.96 9.64 -2.93
N GLY A 315 -9.44 8.43 -3.09
CA GLY A 315 -8.03 8.11 -3.31
C GLY A 315 -7.17 7.91 -2.06
N VAL A 316 -7.75 8.02 -0.86
CA VAL A 316 -7.08 7.73 0.43
C VAL A 316 -7.80 6.58 1.11
N ALA A 317 -7.17 5.41 1.06
CA ALA A 317 -7.65 4.17 1.67
C ALA A 317 -6.48 3.34 2.20
N GLY A 318 -6.72 2.53 3.23
CA GLY A 318 -5.63 1.77 3.84
C GLY A 318 -5.11 0.61 3.00
N HIS A 319 -5.88 0.16 2.00
CA HIS A 319 -5.48 -0.96 1.17
C HIS A 319 -4.73 -0.54 -0.10
N ALA A 320 -4.90 0.69 -0.58
CA ALA A 320 -4.34 1.26 -1.80
C ALA A 320 -4.36 2.80 -1.82
N GLY A 321 -3.54 3.43 -2.66
CA GLY A 321 -3.57 4.89 -2.88
C GLY A 321 -2.22 5.59 -2.76
N VAL A 322 -1.19 4.91 -2.24
CA VAL A 322 0.17 5.46 -2.20
C VAL A 322 0.81 5.38 -3.57
N PHE A 323 1.44 6.48 -3.97
CA PHE A 323 2.37 6.57 -5.08
C PHE A 323 3.80 6.71 -4.56
N SER A 324 4.79 6.12 -5.23
CA SER A 324 6.20 6.22 -4.82
C SER A 324 7.17 5.87 -5.95
N THR A 325 8.46 6.07 -5.69
CA THR A 325 9.58 5.67 -6.56
C THR A 325 10.29 4.44 -6.00
N ALA A 326 11.07 3.75 -6.85
CA ALA A 326 11.87 2.62 -6.39
C ALA A 326 12.90 3.03 -5.33
N ARG A 327 13.41 4.27 -5.40
CA ARG A 327 14.33 4.85 -4.42
C ARG A 327 13.68 4.93 -3.04
N ASP A 328 12.49 5.52 -2.94
CA ASP A 328 11.82 5.71 -1.66
C ASP A 328 11.38 4.37 -1.03
N VAL A 329 10.88 3.44 -1.84
CA VAL A 329 10.61 2.06 -1.37
C VAL A 329 11.90 1.40 -0.89
N GLY A 330 13.03 1.66 -1.54
CA GLY A 330 14.34 1.20 -1.09
C GLY A 330 14.80 1.82 0.23
N LEU A 331 14.55 3.12 0.46
CA LEU A 331 14.83 3.78 1.74
C LEU A 331 14.03 3.13 2.88
N PHE A 332 12.76 2.86 2.64
CA PHE A 332 11.92 2.12 3.60
C PHE A 332 12.50 0.75 3.92
N ALA A 333 12.83 -0.04 2.88
CA ALA A 333 13.33 -1.40 3.03
C ALA A 333 14.68 -1.45 3.76
N GLN A 334 15.62 -0.57 3.40
CA GLN A 334 16.93 -0.49 4.04
C GLN A 334 16.81 -0.09 5.51
N ALA A 335 16.02 0.95 5.82
CA ALA A 335 15.82 1.38 7.19
C ALA A 335 15.16 0.27 8.03
N LEU A 336 14.24 -0.50 7.45
CA LEU A 336 13.62 -1.67 8.11
C LEU A 336 14.67 -2.75 8.42
N LEU A 337 15.49 -3.13 7.44
CA LEU A 337 16.60 -4.09 7.62
C LEU A 337 17.58 -3.63 8.69
N ASP A 338 18.00 -2.36 8.65
CA ASP A 338 18.90 -1.77 9.64
C ASP A 338 18.32 -1.87 11.04
N ARG A 339 17.04 -1.51 11.20
CA ARG A 339 16.35 -1.60 12.49
C ARG A 339 16.23 -3.04 12.98
N LEU A 340 15.89 -3.99 12.11
CA LEU A 340 15.82 -5.42 12.45
C LEU A 340 17.18 -5.97 12.89
N ALA A 341 18.26 -5.55 12.24
CA ALA A 341 19.64 -5.93 12.57
C ALA A 341 20.21 -5.22 13.81
N GLY A 342 19.46 -4.27 14.41
CA GLY A 342 19.92 -3.47 15.54
C GLY A 342 20.95 -2.40 15.16
N ARG A 343 21.06 -2.08 13.86
CA ARG A 343 21.86 -0.97 13.34
C ARG A 343 21.12 0.36 13.54
N GLU A 344 21.86 1.46 13.48
CA GLU A 344 21.25 2.80 13.48
C GLU A 344 20.27 2.91 12.31
N SER A 345 19.05 3.39 12.59
CA SER A 345 17.98 3.43 11.59
C SER A 345 16.97 4.53 11.91
N ALA A 346 16.54 5.24 10.87
CA ALA A 346 15.44 6.19 10.92
C ALA A 346 14.05 5.52 10.89
N PHE A 347 13.98 4.18 10.82
CA PHE A 347 12.70 3.48 10.74
C PHE A 347 11.82 3.82 11.95
N PRO A 348 10.55 4.23 11.76
CA PRO A 348 9.77 4.86 12.80
C PRO A 348 8.99 3.86 13.67
N LEU A 349 9.61 2.71 13.93
CA LEU A 349 9.18 1.65 14.85
C LEU A 349 10.43 1.09 15.56
N SER A 350 10.25 0.55 16.75
CA SER A 350 11.29 -0.17 17.48
C SER A 350 11.66 -1.50 16.80
N GLN A 351 12.85 -2.02 17.13
CA GLN A 351 13.30 -3.32 16.66
C GLN A 351 12.35 -4.45 17.09
N ALA A 352 11.88 -4.43 18.35
CA ALA A 352 10.98 -5.45 18.87
C ALA A 352 9.65 -5.47 18.10
N THR A 353 9.11 -4.30 17.75
CA THR A 353 7.90 -4.19 16.95
C THR A 353 8.11 -4.72 15.53
N LEU A 354 9.23 -4.40 14.89
CA LEU A 354 9.53 -4.95 13.57
C LEU A 354 9.71 -6.48 13.61
N GLN A 355 10.39 -7.02 14.61
CA GLN A 355 10.50 -8.47 14.82
C GLN A 355 9.12 -9.12 14.94
N ALA A 356 8.18 -8.48 15.65
CA ALA A 356 6.80 -8.96 15.72
C ALA A 356 6.04 -8.82 14.39
N MET A 357 6.29 -7.75 13.62
CA MET A 357 5.65 -7.54 12.32
C MET A 357 6.09 -8.54 11.26
N THR A 358 7.36 -8.98 11.32
CA THR A 358 7.96 -9.83 10.28
C THR A 358 8.05 -11.31 10.68
N ALA A 359 7.53 -11.68 11.85
CA ALA A 359 7.35 -13.06 12.28
C ALA A 359 5.90 -13.53 12.04
N PRO A 360 5.64 -14.85 11.90
CA PRO A 360 4.27 -15.36 11.82
C PRO A 360 3.45 -14.87 13.00
N ALA A 361 2.32 -14.25 12.70
CA ALA A 361 1.47 -13.58 13.68
C ALA A 361 -0.01 -13.96 13.52
N GLN A 362 -0.35 -14.80 12.54
CA GLN A 362 -1.73 -15.27 12.33
C GLN A 362 -2.25 -16.05 13.54
N PRO A 363 -3.55 -16.00 13.88
CA PRO A 363 -4.12 -16.80 14.95
C PRO A 363 -3.81 -18.30 14.78
N GLY A 364 -3.49 -18.97 15.89
CA GLY A 364 -3.14 -20.39 15.88
C GLY A 364 -1.75 -20.72 15.34
N HIS A 365 -0.90 -19.72 15.05
CA HIS A 365 0.47 -20.00 14.65
C HIS A 365 1.29 -20.64 15.78
N SER A 366 2.34 -21.38 15.40
CA SER A 366 3.35 -21.86 16.34
C SER A 366 4.76 -21.59 15.80
N PRO A 367 5.78 -21.41 16.66
CA PRO A 367 7.16 -21.26 16.21
C PRO A 367 7.65 -22.43 15.34
N GLN A 368 7.12 -23.64 15.58
CA GLN A 368 7.48 -24.83 14.82
C GLN A 368 7.05 -24.76 13.35
N GLN A 369 5.93 -24.10 13.04
CA GLN A 369 5.47 -23.95 11.65
C GLN A 369 6.50 -23.23 10.78
N LEU A 370 7.15 -22.19 11.31
CA LEU A 370 8.20 -21.48 10.59
C LEU A 370 9.39 -22.39 10.33
N VAL A 371 9.85 -23.12 11.34
CA VAL A 371 10.97 -24.08 11.23
C VAL A 371 10.67 -25.17 10.20
N ASP A 372 9.45 -25.71 10.22
CA ASP A 372 9.02 -26.75 9.29
C ASP A 372 8.94 -26.22 7.86
N ALA A 373 8.40 -25.01 7.66
CA ALA A 373 8.36 -24.36 6.35
C ALA A 373 9.77 -24.07 5.82
N MET A 374 10.68 -23.57 6.66
CA MET A 374 12.10 -23.38 6.30
C MET A 374 12.76 -24.69 5.88
N ARG A 375 12.50 -25.79 6.59
CA ARG A 375 13.03 -27.12 6.25
C ARG A 375 12.46 -27.61 4.92
N ALA A 376 11.14 -27.49 4.72
CA ALA A 376 10.48 -27.91 3.49
C ALA A 376 10.98 -27.11 2.27
N ASP A 377 11.19 -25.81 2.44
CA ASP A 377 11.72 -24.91 1.39
C ASP A 377 13.17 -25.26 1.03
N ARG A 378 14.03 -25.59 2.02
CA ARG A 378 15.43 -25.98 1.80
C ARG A 378 15.61 -27.36 1.15
N GLN A 379 14.69 -28.29 1.40
CA GLN A 379 14.73 -29.62 0.77
C GLN A 379 14.29 -29.59 -0.70
N ARG A 380 13.98 -28.41 -1.24
CA ARG A 380 13.61 -28.24 -2.62
C ARG A 380 14.84 -28.35 -3.55
N PRO A 381 14.74 -29.11 -4.65
CA PRO A 381 15.77 -29.04 -5.69
C PRO A 381 15.85 -27.64 -6.31
N LEU A 382 17.06 -27.06 -6.28
CA LEU A 382 17.39 -25.71 -6.76
C LEU A 382 17.55 -25.61 -8.29
N ALA A 383 16.92 -26.47 -9.09
CA ALA A 383 16.90 -26.28 -10.55
C ALA A 383 15.79 -27.12 -11.19
N ALA A 384 15.05 -26.49 -12.11
CA ALA A 384 14.17 -27.20 -13.01
C ALA A 384 14.76 -27.27 -14.41
N THR A 385 15.29 -28.44 -14.77
CA THR A 385 15.92 -28.77 -16.05
C THR A 385 15.02 -29.61 -16.97
N SER A 386 13.92 -30.18 -16.45
CA SER A 386 13.00 -31.08 -17.16
C SER A 386 11.52 -30.71 -16.95
N SER A 387 10.62 -31.35 -17.73
CA SER A 387 9.16 -31.22 -17.56
C SER A 387 8.65 -31.77 -16.22
N VAL A 388 9.34 -32.77 -15.65
CA VAL A 388 9.12 -33.26 -14.27
C VAL A 388 9.51 -32.17 -13.27
N ASP A 389 10.54 -31.39 -13.55
CA ASP A 389 10.98 -30.33 -12.63
C ASP A 389 10.05 -29.10 -12.61
N ARG A 390 9.15 -28.93 -13.60
CA ARG A 390 8.09 -27.91 -13.51
C ARG A 390 7.07 -28.24 -12.41
N LEU A 391 6.91 -29.52 -12.05
CA LEU A 391 6.15 -29.93 -10.85
C LEU A 391 6.89 -29.60 -9.55
N LEU A 392 8.18 -29.24 -9.64
CA LEU A 392 9.08 -28.87 -8.54
C LEU A 392 9.35 -27.35 -8.46
N ALA A 393 8.82 -26.53 -9.38
CA ALA A 393 8.90 -25.06 -9.36
C ALA A 393 8.36 -24.46 -8.05
N PRO A 394 8.87 -23.29 -7.56
CA PRO A 394 8.44 -22.62 -6.34
C PRO A 394 6.96 -22.83 -5.99
N ARG A 395 6.72 -23.55 -4.89
CA ARG A 395 5.40 -23.89 -4.37
C ARG A 395 5.23 -23.05 -3.13
N TYR A 396 4.23 -22.20 -3.17
CA TYR A 396 3.88 -21.33 -2.07
C TYR A 396 2.45 -21.62 -1.63
N PRO A 397 2.18 -21.76 -0.33
CA PRO A 397 3.18 -21.89 0.74
C PRO A 397 4.09 -23.13 0.54
N ALA A 398 5.26 -23.14 1.18
CA ALA A 398 6.22 -24.25 1.15
C ALA A 398 5.57 -25.55 1.67
N ILE A 399 4.68 -25.43 2.66
CA ILE A 399 3.83 -26.53 3.16
C ILE A 399 2.37 -26.22 2.78
N ARG A 400 1.76 -27.09 1.97
CA ARG A 400 0.37 -26.90 1.51
C ARG A 400 -0.59 -26.74 2.68
N GLY A 401 -1.35 -25.65 2.69
CA GLY A 401 -2.33 -25.34 3.73
C GLY A 401 -1.76 -24.57 4.93
N GLN A 402 -0.44 -24.41 5.02
CA GLN A 402 0.21 -23.66 6.08
C GLN A 402 0.60 -22.26 5.58
N ASN A 403 -0.33 -21.31 5.66
CA ASN A 403 -0.06 -19.91 5.35
C ASN A 403 0.65 -19.23 6.52
N LEU A 404 1.79 -18.59 6.27
CA LEU A 404 2.52 -17.76 7.25
C LEU A 404 2.38 -16.28 6.90
N ARG A 405 1.84 -15.50 7.84
CA ARG A 405 1.59 -14.06 7.68
C ARG A 405 2.17 -13.29 8.86
N GLY A 406 2.93 -12.25 8.56
CA GLY A 406 3.29 -11.23 9.53
C GLY A 406 2.16 -10.23 9.74
N LEU A 407 2.38 -9.24 10.60
CA LEU A 407 1.48 -8.11 10.78
C LEU A 407 1.61 -7.19 9.56
N GLY A 408 0.76 -7.41 8.56
CA GLY A 408 0.78 -6.77 7.25
C GLY A 408 1.64 -7.48 6.19
N TRP A 409 2.71 -8.17 6.58
CA TRP A 409 3.66 -8.79 5.66
C TRP A 409 3.28 -10.20 5.22
N ASP A 410 3.58 -10.54 3.96
CA ASP A 410 3.57 -11.91 3.47
C ASP A 410 4.89 -12.61 3.80
N ILE A 411 4.84 -13.81 4.40
CA ILE A 411 6.05 -14.60 4.69
C ILE A 411 6.08 -15.85 3.81
N ASP A 412 5.00 -16.63 3.84
CA ASP A 412 4.87 -17.84 3.02
C ASP A 412 3.38 -18.18 2.81
N THR A 413 2.79 -17.62 1.77
CA THR A 413 1.42 -17.91 1.31
C THR A 413 1.38 -18.07 -0.20
N GLY A 414 0.22 -18.38 -0.78
CA GLY A 414 0.06 -18.42 -2.24
C GLY A 414 0.47 -17.13 -2.97
N TYR A 415 0.60 -16.00 -2.26
CA TYR A 415 1.03 -14.71 -2.82
C TYR A 415 2.55 -14.49 -2.78
N SER A 416 3.32 -15.37 -2.14
CA SER A 416 4.78 -15.21 -1.95
C SER A 416 5.61 -15.49 -3.21
N VAL A 417 4.98 -15.58 -4.39
CA VAL A 417 5.64 -15.79 -5.68
C VAL A 417 6.84 -14.85 -5.93
N PRO A 418 6.79 -13.54 -5.58
CA PRO A 418 7.92 -12.64 -5.76
C PRO A 418 9.17 -12.98 -4.93
N ARG A 419 9.07 -13.84 -3.90
CA ARG A 419 10.21 -14.36 -3.14
C ARG A 419 11.26 -15.00 -4.05
N GLY A 420 10.80 -15.62 -5.13
CA GLY A 420 11.67 -16.41 -6.01
C GLY A 420 12.14 -17.71 -5.35
N ALA A 421 13.05 -18.40 -6.03
CA ALA A 421 13.45 -19.76 -5.65
C ALA A 421 14.60 -19.83 -4.63
N VAL A 422 15.20 -18.69 -4.26
CA VAL A 422 16.47 -18.66 -3.51
C VAL A 422 16.31 -18.02 -2.13
N PHE A 423 15.64 -16.88 -2.02
CA PHE A 423 15.34 -16.30 -0.71
C PHE A 423 14.46 -17.26 0.08
N GLY A 424 14.91 -17.66 1.27
CA GLY A 424 14.24 -18.68 2.07
C GLY A 424 12.97 -18.19 2.76
N VAL A 425 12.14 -19.13 3.24
CA VAL A 425 11.09 -18.81 4.21
C VAL A 425 11.71 -18.13 5.43
N GLY A 426 11.15 -16.98 5.84
CA GLY A 426 11.75 -16.07 6.82
C GLY A 426 12.13 -14.72 6.20
N SER A 427 12.31 -14.68 4.88
CA SER A 427 12.11 -13.47 4.08
C SER A 427 10.62 -13.14 3.96
N PHE A 428 10.30 -11.89 3.66
CA PHE A 428 8.93 -11.42 3.60
C PHE A 428 8.76 -10.30 2.58
N GLY A 429 7.52 -10.04 2.17
CA GLY A 429 7.26 -9.00 1.19
C GLY A 429 5.77 -8.78 0.93
N HIS A 430 5.49 -8.04 -0.15
CA HIS A 430 4.14 -7.79 -0.61
C HIS A 430 4.15 -7.39 -2.11
N THR A 431 3.02 -7.56 -2.79
CA THR A 431 2.78 -7.14 -4.19
C THR A 431 1.72 -6.06 -4.30
N GLY A 432 1.70 -5.33 -5.41
CA GLY A 432 0.61 -4.47 -5.85
C GLY A 432 0.08 -4.91 -7.23
N PHE A 433 -1.23 -4.75 -7.42
CA PHE A 433 -1.95 -5.17 -8.64
C PHE A 433 -1.38 -4.52 -9.92
N THR A 434 -0.92 -3.28 -9.82
CA THR A 434 -0.31 -2.50 -10.91
C THR A 434 1.00 -3.06 -11.45
N GLY A 435 1.53 -4.13 -10.82
CA GLY A 435 2.80 -4.75 -11.17
C GLY A 435 3.95 -4.24 -10.30
N THR A 436 3.67 -3.93 -9.03
CA THR A 436 4.68 -3.50 -8.07
C THR A 436 4.97 -4.62 -7.05
N SER A 437 6.19 -4.69 -6.53
CA SER A 437 6.55 -5.61 -5.46
C SER A 437 7.76 -5.14 -4.68
N LEU A 438 7.81 -5.53 -3.41
CA LEU A 438 8.94 -5.41 -2.51
C LEU A 438 9.10 -6.76 -1.81
N TRP A 439 10.30 -7.32 -1.89
CA TRP A 439 10.69 -8.51 -1.13
C TRP A 439 11.97 -8.23 -0.34
N ILE A 440 12.00 -8.59 0.94
CA ILE A 440 13.08 -8.32 1.89
C ILE A 440 13.52 -9.64 2.51
N ASP A 441 14.81 -9.92 2.46
CA ASP A 441 15.43 -11.06 3.12
C ASP A 441 16.45 -10.57 4.16
N PRO A 442 16.08 -10.57 5.46
CA PRO A 442 16.99 -10.16 6.52
C PRO A 442 18.20 -11.07 6.68
N ALA A 443 18.11 -12.34 6.25
CA ALA A 443 19.20 -13.30 6.41
C ALA A 443 20.42 -12.94 5.55
N SER A 444 20.19 -12.37 4.37
CA SER A 444 21.22 -11.93 3.42
C SER A 444 21.37 -10.41 3.36
N ASP A 445 20.73 -9.65 4.26
CA ASP A 445 20.64 -8.19 4.21
C ASP A 445 20.26 -7.64 2.83
N THR A 446 19.35 -8.33 2.13
CA THR A 446 18.98 -8.03 0.75
C THR A 446 17.52 -7.61 0.64
N TYR A 447 17.22 -6.68 -0.27
CA TYR A 447 15.86 -6.43 -0.71
C TYR A 447 15.78 -6.18 -2.21
N VAL A 448 14.65 -6.56 -2.81
CA VAL A 448 14.37 -6.41 -4.24
C VAL A 448 13.07 -5.63 -4.41
N VAL A 449 13.17 -4.51 -5.10
CA VAL A 449 12.05 -3.66 -5.52
C VAL A 449 11.85 -3.82 -7.01
N VAL A 450 10.64 -4.14 -7.44
CA VAL A 450 10.23 -4.12 -8.85
C VAL A 450 8.98 -3.27 -8.95
N LEU A 451 9.07 -2.10 -9.56
CA LEU A 451 7.92 -1.24 -9.85
C LEU A 451 7.70 -1.21 -11.37
N SER A 452 6.52 -1.56 -11.83
CA SER A 452 6.17 -1.54 -13.26
C SER A 452 4.81 -0.90 -13.48
N ASN A 453 4.54 -0.52 -14.73
CA ASN A 453 3.23 -0.11 -15.21
C ASN A 453 2.57 -1.26 -15.98
N ALA A 454 2.63 -2.49 -15.46
CA ALA A 454 2.24 -3.70 -16.21
C ALA A 454 0.79 -3.64 -16.70
N VAL A 455 -0.12 -3.10 -15.89
CA VAL A 455 -1.55 -2.98 -16.23
C VAL A 455 -1.82 -1.96 -17.34
N HIS A 456 -0.82 -1.15 -17.74
CA HIS A 456 -0.93 -0.16 -18.82
C HIS A 456 -0.95 -0.79 -20.20
N ALA A 457 -0.44 -2.01 -20.32
CA ALA A 457 -0.68 -2.82 -21.48
C ALA A 457 -1.95 -3.67 -21.26
N PRO A 458 -3.03 -3.46 -22.04
CA PRO A 458 -4.28 -4.21 -21.88
C PRO A 458 -4.06 -5.73 -21.97
N GLY A 459 -4.70 -6.48 -21.07
CA GLY A 459 -4.60 -7.94 -21.01
C GLY A 459 -3.26 -8.48 -20.50
N SER A 460 -2.37 -7.63 -19.99
CA SER A 460 -1.10 -8.08 -19.42
C SER A 460 -1.31 -9.02 -18.24
N PRO A 461 -0.59 -10.16 -18.18
CA PRO A 461 -0.70 -11.07 -17.05
C PRO A 461 -0.03 -10.47 -15.80
N PRO A 462 -0.44 -10.88 -14.58
CA PRO A 462 0.27 -10.51 -13.37
C PRO A 462 1.76 -10.82 -13.44
N ILE A 463 2.60 -9.87 -13.03
CA ILE A 463 4.06 -10.00 -13.16
C ILE A 463 4.73 -10.62 -11.93
N SER A 464 3.99 -11.14 -10.95
CA SER A 464 4.57 -11.73 -9.71
C SER A 464 5.58 -12.84 -10.01
N ARG A 465 5.37 -13.62 -11.08
CA ARG A 465 6.35 -14.62 -11.54
C ARG A 465 7.63 -13.99 -12.08
N LEU A 466 7.52 -12.89 -12.83
CA LEU A 466 8.68 -12.13 -13.31
C LEU A 466 9.45 -11.54 -12.13
N ALA A 467 8.77 -10.95 -11.14
CA ALA A 467 9.39 -10.47 -9.91
C ALA A 467 10.14 -11.58 -9.17
N GLY A 468 9.55 -12.79 -9.05
CA GLY A 468 10.23 -13.94 -8.46
C GLY A 468 11.43 -14.45 -9.27
N GLN A 469 11.38 -14.36 -10.60
CA GLN A 469 12.52 -14.66 -11.47
C GLN A 469 13.64 -13.64 -11.28
N ILE A 470 13.31 -12.34 -11.18
CA ILE A 470 14.25 -11.27 -10.88
C ILE A 470 14.90 -11.51 -9.51
N ALA A 471 14.11 -11.73 -8.46
CA ALA A 471 14.61 -12.04 -7.11
C ALA A 471 15.55 -13.25 -7.11
N THR A 472 15.22 -14.30 -7.86
CA THR A 472 16.07 -15.49 -8.03
C THR A 472 17.42 -15.14 -8.67
N GLN A 473 17.43 -14.33 -9.74
CA GLN A 473 18.69 -13.94 -10.40
C GLN A 473 19.51 -12.97 -9.55
N VAL A 474 18.85 -12.06 -8.82
CA VAL A 474 19.51 -11.18 -7.86
C VAL A 474 20.24 -12.00 -6.80
N ALA A 475 19.54 -12.92 -6.13
CA ALA A 475 20.13 -13.76 -5.10
C ALA A 475 21.34 -14.56 -5.63
N ARG A 476 21.23 -15.14 -6.84
CA ARG A 476 22.34 -15.84 -7.50
C ARG A 476 23.51 -14.92 -7.82
N ALA A 477 23.26 -13.72 -8.33
CA ALA A 477 24.29 -12.75 -8.67
C ALA A 477 25.05 -12.25 -7.42
N LEU A 478 24.37 -12.19 -6.28
CA LEU A 478 24.94 -11.79 -5.00
C LEU A 478 25.59 -12.95 -4.22
N GLY A 479 25.52 -14.19 -4.72
CA GLY A 479 26.02 -15.35 -3.99
C GLY A 479 25.24 -15.62 -2.70
N VAL A 480 23.96 -15.26 -2.66
CA VAL A 480 23.06 -15.58 -1.56
C VAL A 480 22.67 -17.05 -1.70
N ASP A 481 23.31 -17.88 -0.89
CA ASP A 481 22.94 -19.28 -0.73
C ASP A 481 21.72 -19.29 0.21
N GLY A 482 20.59 -19.92 -0.13
CA GLY A 482 19.39 -19.98 0.73
C GLY A 482 19.60 -20.64 2.12
N GLU A 483 20.85 -20.95 2.45
CA GLU A 483 21.36 -21.18 3.79
C GLU A 483 21.46 -19.82 4.50
N GLY A 484 20.52 -19.52 5.40
CA GLY A 484 20.62 -18.34 6.28
C GLY A 484 22.00 -18.22 6.98
N PRO A 485 22.29 -17.11 7.66
CA PRO A 485 23.66 -16.64 7.92
C PRO A 485 24.62 -17.75 8.35
N ARG A 486 25.68 -17.95 7.56
CA ARG A 486 26.89 -18.63 8.03
C ARG A 486 27.51 -17.71 9.08
N ARG A 487 27.21 -17.94 10.36
CA ARG A 487 28.00 -17.29 11.42
C ARG A 487 29.46 -17.74 11.24
N PRO A 488 30.43 -16.81 11.24
CA PRO A 488 31.84 -17.15 11.21
C PRO A 488 32.27 -17.97 12.43
#